data_AF-A0A535RRE3-F1
#
_entry.id   AF-A0A535RRE3-F1
#
_cell.length_a   1.000
_cell.length_b   1.000
_cell.length_c   1.000
_cell.angle_alpha   90.00
_cell.angle_beta   90.00
_cell.angle_gamma   90.00
#
_symmetry.space_group_name_H-M   'P 1'
#
loop_
_entity.id
_entity.type
_entity.pdbx_description
1 polymer ?
#
loop_
_entity_poly.entity_id
_entity_poly.type
_entity_poly.pdbx_seq_one_letter_code
_entity_poly.pdbx_strand_id
1 'polypeptide(L)' 'MSIQPSLPDDRTVLPVTSGEAGQRLDRYLASVLSDMSRTSIQQLIAGGAVLVNG' A
#
# COMPACT_ATOMS: atom_id res chain seq x y z
N MET A 1 26.66 14.79 3.72
CA MET A 1 25.25 14.89 4.14
C MET A 1 24.42 14.98 2.86
N SER A 2 23.94 13.84 2.37
CA SER A 2 23.28 13.78 1.05
C SER A 2 21.79 13.98 1.23
N ILE A 3 21.29 15.12 0.75
CA ILE A 3 19.87 15.45 0.72
C ILE A 3 19.30 14.74 -0.53
N GLN A 4 18.52 13.67 -0.34
CA GLN A 4 17.81 13.06 -1.46
C GLN A 4 16.64 13.96 -1.88
N PRO A 5 16.37 14.08 -3.20
CA PRO A 5 15.30 14.91 -3.72
C PRO A 5 13.95 14.32 -3.30
N SER A 6 13.18 15.10 -2.54
CA SER A 6 11.77 14.82 -2.25
C SER A 6 10.98 14.91 -3.56
N LEU A 7 10.74 13.75 -4.20
CA LEU A 7 9.58 13.62 -5.09
C LEU A 7 8.33 14.00 -4.28
N PRO A 8 7.29 14.58 -4.90
CA PRO A 8 5.99 14.66 -4.25
C PRO A 8 5.55 13.23 -3.95
N ASP A 9 5.69 12.82 -2.68
CA ASP A 9 5.50 11.46 -2.20
C ASP A 9 3.99 11.23 -2.02
N ASP A 10 3.22 11.22 -3.12
CA ASP A 10 1.82 10.76 -3.15
C ASP A 10 1.75 9.22 -2.97
N ARG A 11 2.77 8.63 -2.34
CA ARG A 11 2.90 7.21 -2.09
C ARG A 11 2.78 6.96 -0.60
N THR A 12 1.69 6.34 -0.20
CA THR A 12 1.54 5.86 1.17
C THR A 12 2.34 4.58 1.37
N VAL A 13 3.33 4.62 2.26
CA VAL A 13 4.08 3.42 2.68
C VAL A 13 3.46 2.87 3.96
N LEU A 14 3.03 1.61 3.91
CA LEU A 14 2.42 0.91 5.04
C LEU A 14 3.36 -0.17 5.56
N PRO A 15 3.84 -0.07 6.82
CA PRO A 15 4.63 -1.14 7.42
C PRO A 15 3.72 -2.34 7.73
N VAL A 16 4.11 -3.52 7.24
CA VAL A 16 3.44 -4.78 7.57
C VAL A 16 4.17 -5.43 8.73
N THR A 17 3.45 -5.69 9.83
CA THR A 17 3.99 -6.38 11.00
C THR A 17 3.80 -7.89 10.91
N SER A 18 4.51 -8.67 11.72
CA SER A 18 4.40 -10.14 11.73
C SER A 18 3.00 -10.65 12.07
N GLY A 19 2.18 -9.86 12.77
CA GLY A 19 0.78 -10.19 13.05
C GLY A 19 -0.13 -10.11 11.82
N GLU A 20 0.33 -9.45 10.76
CA GLU A 20 -0.39 -9.25 9.50
C GLU A 20 0.15 -10.15 8.39
N ALA A 21 1.19 -10.92 8.69
CA ALA A 21 1.77 -11.90 7.78
C ALA A 21 0.75 -12.99 7.42
N GLY A 22 0.75 -13.39 6.15
CA GLY A 22 -0.19 -14.38 5.63
C GLY A 22 -1.59 -13.83 5.30
N GLN A 23 -1.85 -12.54 5.56
CA GLN A 23 -3.08 -11.91 5.07
C GLN A 23 -3.03 -11.69 3.56
N ARG A 24 -4.20 -11.77 2.93
CA ARG A 24 -4.35 -11.34 1.53
C ARG A 24 -4.15 -9.84 1.43
N LEU A 25 -3.40 -9.39 0.42
CA LEU A 25 -3.10 -7.98 0.18
C LEU A 25 -4.37 -7.12 0.09
N ASP A 26 -5.41 -7.59 -0.62
CA ASP A 26 -6.68 -6.87 -0.74
C ASP A 26 -7.41 -6.71 0.61
N ARG A 27 -7.33 -7.73 1.49
CA ARG A 27 -7.93 -7.69 2.81
C ARG A 27 -7.16 -6.73 3.72
N TYR A 28 -5.84 -6.80 3.68
CA TYR A 28 -4.97 -5.90 4.45
C TYR A 28 -5.22 -4.44 4.06
N LEU A 29 -5.17 -4.13 2.77
CA LEU A 29 -5.43 -2.79 2.27
C LEU A 29 -6.85 -2.30 2.60
N ALA A 30 -7.86 -3.17 2.55
CA ALA A 30 -9.22 -2.79 2.94
C ALA A 30 -9.36 -2.51 4.44
N SER A 31 -8.51 -3.12 5.27
CA SER A 31 -8.45 -2.82 6.70
C SER A 31 -7.75 -1.50 7.00
N VAL A 32 -6.67 -1.20 6.26
CA VAL A 32 -5.85 0.00 6.51
C VAL A 32 -6.45 1.24 5.84
N LEU A 33 -6.90 1.11 4.59
CA LEU A 33 -7.50 2.16 3.78
C LEU A 33 -9.02 2.08 3.89
N SER A 34 -9.54 2.35 5.10
CA SER A 34 -10.98 2.27 5.39
C SER A 34 -11.83 3.25 4.56
N ASP A 35 -11.22 4.32 4.07
CA ASP A 35 -11.84 5.31 3.19
C ASP A 35 -11.95 4.86 1.73
N MET A 36 -11.29 3.74 1.36
CA MET A 36 -11.33 3.20 0.00
C MET A 36 -12.26 2.00 -0.10
N SER A 37 -13.06 1.98 -1.16
CA SER A 37 -13.88 0.81 -1.48
C SER A 37 -13.01 -0.38 -1.87
N ARG A 38 -13.50 -1.60 -1.57
CA ARG A 38 -12.85 -2.86 -1.99
C ARG A 38 -12.58 -2.90 -3.50
N THR A 39 -13.50 -2.39 -4.30
CA THR A 39 -13.38 -2.37 -5.77
C THR A 39 -12.23 -1.46 -6.19
N SER A 40 -12.10 -0.29 -5.57
CA SER A 40 -11.00 0.65 -5.83
C SER A 40 -9.65 0.02 -5.49
N ILE A 41 -9.55 -0.67 -4.35
CA ILE A 41 -8.34 -1.40 -3.95
C ILE A 41 -7.98 -2.48 -4.97
N GLN A 42 -8.97 -3.23 -5.46
CA GLN A 42 -8.74 -4.27 -6.45
C GLN A 42 -8.28 -3.72 -7.80
N GLN A 43 -8.79 -2.55 -8.22
CA GLN A 43 -8.32 -1.84 -9.41
C GLN A 43 -6.88 -1.35 -9.25
N LEU A 44 -6.50 -0.85 -8.07
CA LEU A 44 -5.11 -0.44 -7.79
C LEU A 44 -4.13 -1.60 -7.83
N ILE A 45 -4.51 -2.75 -7.25
CA ILE A 45 -3.71 -3.98 -7.31
C ILE A 45 -3.58 -4.45 -8.77
N ALA A 46 -4.69 -4.52 -9.50
CA ALA A 46 -4.68 -4.95 -10.91
C ALA A 46 -3.90 -3.99 -11.82
N GLY A 47 -3.93 -2.68 -11.49
CA GLY A 47 -3.18 -1.64 -12.19
C GLY A 47 -1.71 -1.53 -11.81
N GLY A 48 -1.21 -2.36 -10.89
CA GLY A 48 0.19 -2.33 -10.45
C GLY A 48 0.57 -1.09 -9.64
N ALA A 49 -0.41 -0.35 -9.10
CA ALA A 49 -0.19 0.83 -8.28
C ALA A 49 0.24 0.49 -6.84
N VAL A 50 0.13 -0.79 -6.45
CA VAL A 50 0.55 -1.30 -5.14
C VAL A 50 1.87 -2.05 -5.29
N LEU A 51 2.88 -1.63 -4.53
CA LEU A 51 4.20 -2.25 -4.47
C LEU A 51 4.37 -2.96 -3.13
N VAL A 52 4.93 -4.19 -3.14
CA VAL A 52 5.20 -4.97 -1.92
C VAL A 52 6.70 -5.18 -1.83
N ASN A 53 7.36 -4.42 -0.95
CA ASN A 53 8.82 -4.41 -0.80
C ASN A 53 9.62 -4.02 -2.06
N GLY A 54 9.02 -3.24 -2.96
CA GLY A 54 9.61 -2.82 -4.23
C GLY A 54 8.97 -3.55 -5.39
#